data_AF-A0A0D2ZVN6-F1
#
_entry.id   AF-A0A0D2ZVN6-F1
#
_cell.length_a   1.000
_cell.length_b   1.000
_cell.length_c   1.000
_cell.angle_alpha   90.00
_cell.angle_beta   90.00
_cell.angle_gamma   90.00
#
_symmetry.space_group_name_H-M   'P 1'
#
loop_
_entity.id
_entity.type
_entity.pdbx_description
1 polymer ?
#
loop_
_entity_poly.entity_id
_entity_poly.type
_entity_poly.pdbx_seq_one_letter_code
_entity_poly.pdbx_strand_id
1 'polypeptide(L)'
;MTKLTLNRNYSLHPEASTKNPTKTFLSAPQVFVPSVIPPHIKILLEFLEAATMLRLSKRSVSTFLRSGDRSLRVAAAATSISRSSPSSTTDSKGVDSGSRWYSSVTNGKCMKHESLAKLNMKTNWFMGYRNESTAAASDSASQAPPPVEKFEYQAEVSRLLDLIVNSLYSNKEVFLRELISNASDALDKLRYLSVTDPELSKDAADLDIRIYADKENGVITLTDSGIGMTRQELVDCLGTIAQSGTAKFLKALKDNKDAGGDNNLIGQFGVGFYSAFLVADRVTVSTKSPKSDKQYVWESEADSSSYTVKEETDPQLIIPRGTRITLHLKRDDKGFADPERIQKLVKNYSQFVSFPIYTWQEKGYTKEVEVDDDPAESKKDDQDDQTERKKKTKKVVERYWDWELTNEMQPIWLRNSKEVTTEEYNEFYRKTFNEYLDPLASSHFTTEGEVEFKSILYVPPVSPMGKDDVVNQKTKNIRLYVKRVFISDDFDGELFPRYLSFIKGVVDSHDLPLNVSREILQESRIVRIMKKRLVKKAFDMIL
;
A
#
# COMPACT_ATOMS: atom_id res chain seq x y z
N MET A 1 50.78 -26.62 30.12
CA MET A 1 50.84 -27.97 29.54
C MET A 1 50.02 -27.98 28.25
N THR A 2 50.76 -27.96 27.15
CA THR A 2 50.55 -28.65 25.86
C THR A 2 49.23 -28.47 25.07
N LYS A 3 49.32 -27.63 24.01
CA LYS A 3 48.61 -27.72 22.73
C LYS A 3 48.98 -29.02 22.01
N LEU A 4 48.07 -29.62 21.23
CA LEU A 4 48.44 -30.46 20.08
C LEU A 4 47.43 -30.34 18.93
N THR A 5 47.93 -29.73 17.87
CA THR A 5 47.47 -29.67 16.47
C THR A 5 47.70 -31.03 15.79
N LEU A 6 46.88 -31.41 14.79
CA LEU A 6 47.40 -32.23 13.68
C LEU A 6 46.63 -32.03 12.37
N ASN A 7 47.34 -31.47 11.40
CA ASN A 7 47.09 -31.48 9.95
C ASN A 7 47.32 -32.89 9.38
N ARG A 8 46.63 -33.24 8.29
CA ARG A 8 47.25 -34.08 7.24
C ARG A 8 46.65 -33.80 5.86
N ASN A 9 47.48 -33.18 5.02
CA ASN A 9 47.38 -33.15 3.57
C ASN A 9 47.71 -34.53 2.98
N TYR A 10 47.07 -34.90 1.87
CA TYR A 10 47.71 -35.66 0.80
C TYR A 10 47.25 -35.10 -0.55
N SER A 11 48.23 -34.78 -1.38
CA SER A 11 48.11 -34.27 -2.75
C SER A 11 48.92 -35.22 -3.63
N LEU A 12 48.34 -35.69 -4.74
CA LEU A 12 49.05 -36.22 -5.91
C LEU A 12 48.22 -35.89 -7.17
N HIS A 13 48.80 -35.01 -8.00
CA HIS A 13 48.48 -34.69 -9.40
C HIS A 13 49.33 -35.63 -10.33
N PRO A 14 49.40 -35.45 -11.68
CA PRO A 14 48.37 -35.29 -12.73
C PRO A 14 48.72 -36.12 -14.01
N GLU A 15 47.93 -36.00 -15.09
CA GLU A 15 48.26 -36.07 -16.55
C GLU A 15 46.98 -36.47 -17.33
N ALA A 16 46.64 -36.05 -18.55
CA ALA A 16 47.09 -35.04 -19.51
C ALA A 16 46.08 -34.99 -20.69
N SER A 17 46.06 -33.87 -21.45
CA SER A 17 45.74 -33.76 -22.90
C SER A 17 44.29 -34.05 -23.39
N THR A 18 43.64 -33.37 -24.35
CA THR A 18 44.07 -32.52 -25.48
C THR A 18 42.88 -31.74 -26.10
N LYS A 19 43.17 -30.52 -26.60
CA LYS A 19 42.79 -29.88 -27.90
C LYS A 19 41.32 -29.63 -28.33
N ASN A 20 41.06 -28.33 -28.55
CA ASN A 20 40.16 -27.75 -29.57
C ASN A 20 40.55 -28.18 -31.01
N PRO A 21 39.62 -28.06 -31.98
CA PRO A 21 39.76 -26.95 -32.94
C PRO A 21 38.44 -26.34 -33.46
N THR A 22 38.57 -25.10 -33.95
CA THR A 22 37.63 -24.32 -34.75
C THR A 22 37.58 -24.76 -36.22
N LYS A 23 36.40 -24.71 -36.88
CA LYS A 23 36.16 -24.08 -38.22
C LYS A 23 34.72 -24.27 -38.74
N THR A 24 34.10 -23.12 -39.04
CA THR A 24 33.17 -22.76 -40.14
C THR A 24 32.74 -23.82 -41.16
N PHE A 25 31.43 -23.90 -41.41
CA PHE A 25 30.84 -24.11 -42.74
C PHE A 25 29.54 -23.32 -42.93
N LEU A 26 29.47 -22.61 -44.07
CA LEU A 26 28.28 -22.00 -44.66
C LEU A 26 27.39 -23.07 -45.31
N SER A 27 26.08 -23.01 -45.15
CA SER A 27 25.12 -23.47 -46.16
C SER A 27 23.80 -22.69 -46.05
N ALA A 28 23.27 -22.29 -47.21
CA ALA A 28 22.08 -21.46 -47.42
C ALA A 28 20.77 -22.31 -47.39
N PRO A 29 19.57 -21.70 -47.51
CA PRO A 29 18.37 -22.09 -46.75
C PRO A 29 17.53 -23.20 -47.38
N GLN A 30 16.83 -23.96 -46.53
CA GLN A 30 15.70 -24.79 -46.93
C GLN A 30 14.40 -23.98 -46.93
N VAL A 31 13.71 -24.02 -48.06
CA VAL A 31 12.37 -23.50 -48.30
C VAL A 31 11.35 -24.38 -47.55
N PHE A 32 10.57 -23.80 -46.65
CA PHE A 32 9.41 -24.45 -46.03
C PHE A 32 8.12 -23.94 -46.67
N VAL A 33 7.30 -24.87 -47.14
CA VAL A 33 5.98 -24.68 -47.75
C VAL A 33 4.96 -24.30 -46.66
N PRO A 34 4.00 -23.38 -46.89
CA PRO A 34 3.04 -22.99 -45.85
C PRO A 34 2.03 -24.11 -45.61
N SER A 35 1.89 -24.52 -44.34
CA SER A 35 0.86 -25.43 -43.87
C SER A 35 -0.50 -24.73 -43.80
N VAL A 36 -1.51 -25.53 -44.12
CA VAL A 36 -2.94 -25.24 -44.26
C VAL A 36 -3.53 -24.55 -43.03
N ILE A 37 -4.25 -23.44 -43.25
CA ILE A 37 -5.06 -22.74 -42.24
C ILE A 37 -6.22 -23.67 -41.79
N PRO A 38 -6.42 -23.90 -40.47
CA PRO A 38 -7.54 -24.68 -39.97
C PRO A 38 -8.91 -24.06 -40.31
N PRO A 39 -9.96 -24.86 -40.60
CA PRO A 39 -11.23 -24.39 -41.15
C PRO A 39 -12.02 -23.42 -40.24
N HIS A 40 -11.65 -23.32 -38.96
CA HIS A 40 -12.29 -22.44 -37.97
C HIS A 40 -11.88 -20.96 -38.13
N ILE A 41 -10.71 -20.67 -38.72
CA ILE A 41 -10.21 -19.30 -38.91
C ILE A 41 -10.83 -18.64 -40.16
N LYS A 42 -11.23 -19.44 -41.16
CA LYS A 42 -11.87 -18.96 -42.39
C LYS A 42 -13.27 -18.39 -42.13
N ILE A 43 -14.00 -18.97 -41.17
CA ILE A 43 -15.33 -18.51 -40.76
C ILE A 43 -15.26 -17.14 -40.06
N LEU A 44 -14.18 -16.85 -39.32
CA LEU A 44 -14.02 -15.55 -38.65
C LEU A 44 -13.69 -14.41 -39.63
N LEU A 45 -12.96 -14.71 -40.71
CA LEU A 45 -12.63 -13.77 -41.79
C LEU A 45 -13.84 -13.43 -42.66
N GLU A 46 -14.68 -14.42 -42.99
CA GLU A 46 -15.93 -14.20 -43.74
C GLU A 46 -16.96 -13.38 -42.93
N PHE A 47 -16.98 -13.51 -41.60
CA PHE A 47 -17.81 -12.67 -40.72
C PHE A 47 -17.32 -11.22 -40.62
N LEU A 48 -16.01 -10.97 -40.72
CA LEU A 48 -15.45 -9.60 -40.70
C LEU A 48 -15.68 -8.83 -42.01
N GLU A 49 -15.66 -9.52 -43.16
CA GLU A 49 -16.01 -8.92 -44.46
C GLU A 49 -17.51 -8.61 -44.59
N ALA A 50 -18.39 -9.44 -44.00
CA ALA A 50 -19.83 -9.17 -43.97
C ALA A 50 -20.19 -7.96 -43.08
N ALA A 51 -19.45 -7.71 -42.00
CA ALA A 51 -19.69 -6.59 -41.08
C ALA A 51 -19.18 -5.24 -41.64
N THR A 52 -18.23 -5.24 -42.57
CA THR A 52 -17.71 -4.03 -43.21
C THR A 52 -18.56 -3.55 -44.39
N MET A 53 -19.38 -4.41 -45.00
CA MET A 53 -20.34 -4.05 -46.06
C MET A 53 -21.62 -3.34 -45.59
N LEU A 54 -21.93 -3.34 -44.28
CA LEU A 54 -23.18 -2.78 -43.72
C LEU A 54 -23.03 -1.39 -43.05
N ARG A 55 -21.92 -0.69 -43.27
CA ARG A 55 -21.68 0.66 -42.71
C ARG A 55 -21.17 1.68 -43.73
N LEU A 56 -21.86 1.80 -44.87
CA LEU A 56 -21.72 2.96 -45.75
C LEU A 56 -23.09 3.44 -46.26
N SER A 57 -23.82 4.16 -45.43
CA SER A 57 -24.84 5.11 -45.89
C SER A 57 -25.24 6.05 -44.76
N LYS A 58 -24.60 7.23 -44.67
CA LYS A 58 -25.19 8.47 -44.16
C LYS A 58 -24.47 9.67 -44.78
N ARG A 59 -25.13 10.34 -45.75
CA ARG A 59 -24.82 11.72 -46.14
C ARG A 59 -25.91 12.65 -45.59
N SER A 60 -25.46 13.65 -44.82
CA SER A 60 -25.88 15.06 -44.74
C SER A 60 -27.35 15.45 -44.92
N VAL A 61 -27.93 16.15 -43.93
CA VAL A 61 -28.55 17.51 -44.06
C VAL A 61 -28.57 18.17 -42.67
N SER A 62 -27.95 19.34 -42.52
CA SER A 62 -28.25 20.29 -41.43
C SER A 62 -28.46 21.68 -42.03
N THR A 63 -29.64 22.25 -41.86
CA THR A 63 -29.96 23.62 -42.28
C THR A 63 -31.08 24.18 -41.38
N PHE A 64 -30.71 25.23 -40.63
CA PHE A 64 -31.49 26.36 -40.13
C PHE A 64 -32.94 26.16 -39.62
N LEU A 65 -33.18 26.61 -38.38
CA LEU A 65 -34.12 27.71 -38.13
C LEU A 65 -33.67 28.56 -36.93
N ARG A 66 -33.85 29.86 -37.09
CA ARG A 66 -33.37 30.98 -36.28
C ARG A 66 -34.62 31.72 -35.78
N SER A 67 -34.76 31.90 -34.48
CA SER A 67 -35.57 32.95 -33.80
C SER A 67 -35.41 32.71 -32.29
N GLY A 68 -35.08 33.64 -31.42
CA GLY A 68 -35.03 35.10 -31.49
C GLY A 68 -35.26 35.58 -30.05
N ASP A 69 -34.40 36.48 -29.58
CA ASP A 69 -34.66 37.51 -28.55
C ASP A 69 -35.33 37.14 -27.22
N ARG A 70 -34.68 37.43 -26.08
CA ARG A 70 -34.58 38.79 -25.52
C ARG A 70 -33.79 38.79 -24.21
N SER A 71 -32.92 39.79 -24.07
CA SER A 71 -32.29 40.18 -22.80
C SER A 71 -33.28 40.88 -21.88
N LEU A 72 -33.06 40.80 -20.56
CA LEU A 72 -33.28 41.92 -19.64
C LEU A 72 -32.45 41.73 -18.36
N ARG A 73 -31.64 42.76 -18.06
CA ARG A 73 -31.03 43.06 -16.75
C ARG A 73 -32.09 43.71 -15.83
N VAL A 74 -31.79 43.75 -14.52
CA VAL A 74 -32.15 44.74 -13.46
C VAL A 74 -32.20 43.94 -12.13
N ALA A 75 -31.24 44.03 -11.21
CA ALA A 75 -30.89 45.09 -10.24
C ALA A 75 -31.81 45.16 -8.99
N ALA A 76 -31.15 44.96 -7.83
CA ALA A 76 -31.34 45.53 -6.48
C ALA A 76 -32.73 45.74 -5.86
N ALA A 77 -32.93 45.28 -4.61
CA ALA A 77 -32.97 46.14 -3.40
C ALA A 77 -33.56 45.39 -2.17
N ALA A 78 -33.04 45.74 -1.00
CA ALA A 78 -33.51 45.34 0.33
C ALA A 78 -34.57 46.33 0.88
N THR A 79 -35.45 45.89 1.81
CA THR A 79 -35.91 46.69 2.99
C THR A 79 -36.83 45.89 3.96
N SER A 80 -36.33 45.68 5.17
CA SER A 80 -36.83 46.10 6.51
C SER A 80 -38.30 45.95 7.02
N ILE A 81 -38.37 45.39 8.25
CA ILE A 81 -39.04 45.87 9.51
C ILE A 81 -40.51 45.50 9.87
N SER A 82 -40.62 45.06 11.15
CA SER A 82 -41.66 45.24 12.20
C SER A 82 -42.46 44.00 12.62
N ARG A 83 -42.27 43.44 13.84
CA ARG A 83 -42.74 43.82 15.21
C ARG A 83 -44.22 43.54 15.46
N SER A 84 -44.51 42.60 16.37
CA SER A 84 -45.58 42.76 17.39
C SER A 84 -45.49 41.64 18.46
N SER A 85 -45.63 42.06 19.72
CA SER A 85 -46.08 41.27 20.87
C SER A 85 -47.43 41.86 21.32
N PRO A 86 -48.28 41.14 22.08
CA PRO A 86 -48.41 41.46 23.51
C PRO A 86 -48.78 40.26 24.44
N SER A 87 -48.24 40.22 25.69
CA SER A 87 -48.92 40.28 27.03
C SER A 87 -49.84 39.08 27.42
N SER A 88 -49.94 38.51 28.64
CA SER A 88 -49.71 38.99 30.02
C SER A 88 -49.80 37.84 31.08
N THR A 89 -49.36 38.13 32.32
CA THR A 89 -49.82 37.63 33.68
C THR A 89 -49.50 36.18 34.09
N THR A 90 -49.00 35.80 35.29
CA THR A 90 -48.94 36.40 36.65
C THR A 90 -48.01 35.56 37.59
N ASP A 91 -47.31 36.22 38.53
CA ASP A 91 -46.99 35.86 39.95
C ASP A 91 -46.49 34.44 40.35
N SER A 92 -45.53 34.21 41.27
CA SER A 92 -44.96 35.00 42.38
C SER A 92 -43.76 34.28 43.07
N LYS A 93 -42.92 35.08 43.79
CA LYS A 93 -42.00 34.76 44.93
C LYS A 93 -40.77 33.84 44.65
N GLY A 94 -39.53 34.12 45.07
CA GLY A 94 -38.91 35.16 45.90
C GLY A 94 -37.69 34.61 46.68
N VAL A 95 -36.65 35.44 46.83
CA VAL A 95 -35.54 35.43 47.83
C VAL A 95 -34.12 34.96 47.40
N ASP A 96 -33.28 35.98 47.12
CA ASP A 96 -31.89 36.31 47.58
C ASP A 96 -30.94 35.21 48.06
N SER A 97 -29.63 35.22 47.76
CA SER A 97 -28.59 36.27 47.87
C SER A 97 -27.34 35.73 47.15
N GLY A 98 -26.40 36.47 46.54
CA GLY A 98 -25.85 37.78 46.79
C GLY A 98 -24.33 37.61 46.99
N SER A 99 -23.49 37.99 46.00
CA SER A 99 -22.21 38.70 46.20
C SER A 99 -21.35 38.75 44.94
N ARG A 100 -20.75 39.93 44.78
CA ARG A 100 -20.05 40.52 43.64
C ARG A 100 -18.63 40.81 44.10
N TRP A 101 -17.59 40.52 43.31
CA TRP A 101 -16.28 41.15 43.48
C TRP A 101 -15.68 41.53 42.12
N TYR A 102 -15.39 42.82 42.00
CA TYR A 102 -14.48 43.43 41.02
C TYR A 102 -13.04 43.19 41.44
N SER A 103 -12.10 43.18 40.48
CA SER A 103 -10.76 43.71 40.74
C SER A 103 -10.23 44.48 39.53
N SER A 104 -9.65 45.62 39.87
CA SER A 104 -9.19 46.71 39.04
C SER A 104 -7.67 46.66 38.80
N VAL A 105 -7.26 47.32 37.73
CA VAL A 105 -5.89 47.61 37.28
C VAL A 105 -5.10 48.48 38.27
N THR A 106 -3.79 48.25 38.39
CA THR A 106 -2.81 49.29 38.77
C THR A 106 -1.54 49.22 37.91
N ASN A 107 -1.09 50.41 37.50
CA ASN A 107 0.11 50.72 36.71
C ASN A 107 1.43 50.55 37.49
N GLY A 108 2.52 50.28 36.77
CA GLY A 108 3.91 50.49 37.23
C GLY A 108 4.88 50.63 36.05
N LYS A 109 5.48 51.83 35.89
CA LYS A 109 6.53 52.15 34.90
C LYS A 109 7.92 51.79 35.44
N CYS A 110 8.83 51.33 34.58
CA CYS A 110 10.26 51.71 34.64
C CYS A 110 10.96 51.49 33.29
N MET A 111 11.80 52.45 32.89
CA MET A 111 12.56 52.49 31.64
C MET A 111 13.98 51.93 31.80
N LYS A 112 14.55 51.40 30.71
CA LYS A 112 15.93 51.66 30.26
C LYS A 112 16.09 51.32 28.77
N HIS A 113 17.03 52.01 28.15
CA HIS A 113 17.19 52.26 26.72
C HIS A 113 18.52 51.65 26.26
N GLU A 114 18.58 51.00 25.09
CA GLU A 114 19.83 50.87 24.32
C GLU A 114 19.57 50.59 22.82
N SER A 115 19.73 51.66 22.03
CA SER A 115 20.44 51.77 20.74
C SER A 115 20.60 50.54 19.83
N LEU A 116 20.19 50.69 18.55
CA LEU A 116 21.06 50.47 17.39
C LEU A 116 20.51 51.15 16.11
N ALA A 117 21.41 51.35 15.14
CA ALA A 117 21.43 52.47 14.21
C ALA A 117 20.65 52.30 12.89
N LYS A 118 19.94 53.38 12.52
CA LYS A 118 19.97 54.15 11.26
C LYS A 118 20.57 53.57 9.95
N LEU A 119 19.76 53.72 8.88
CA LEU A 119 20.01 54.20 7.49
C LEU A 119 19.46 53.21 6.44
N ASN A 120 18.91 53.58 5.27
CA ASN A 120 18.36 54.78 4.63
C ASN A 120 18.06 54.33 3.19
N MET A 121 16.90 54.66 2.60
CA MET A 121 16.78 54.77 1.14
C MET A 121 15.88 55.97 0.81
N LYS A 122 16.52 56.97 0.18
CA LYS A 122 15.93 58.09 -0.57
C LYS A 122 15.07 57.50 -1.73
N THR A 123 14.12 58.18 -2.36
CA THR A 123 14.21 59.52 -2.92
C THR A 123 12.85 59.98 -3.49
N ASN A 124 12.60 61.28 -3.32
CA ASN A 124 11.97 62.24 -4.23
C ASN A 124 10.46 62.32 -4.53
N TRP A 125 10.08 63.58 -4.44
CA TRP A 125 8.81 64.28 -4.50
C TRP A 125 8.78 65.05 -5.83
N PHE A 126 7.63 65.15 -6.52
CA PHE A 126 7.25 66.34 -7.29
C PHE A 126 5.72 66.40 -7.49
N MET A 127 5.25 67.63 -7.69
CA MET A 127 3.97 68.22 -7.34
C MET A 127 2.94 68.18 -8.51
N GLY A 128 1.65 68.06 -8.23
CA GLY A 128 0.59 68.16 -9.25
C GLY A 128 -0.85 68.17 -8.70
N TYR A 129 -1.34 69.38 -8.43
CA TYR A 129 -2.73 69.87 -8.39
C TYR A 129 -3.86 69.01 -7.78
N ARG A 130 -4.38 69.52 -6.67
CA ARG A 130 -5.72 69.30 -6.11
C ARG A 130 -6.81 69.67 -7.12
N ASN A 131 -7.80 68.79 -7.29
CA ASN A 131 -9.20 69.21 -7.43
C ASN A 131 -9.88 68.94 -6.10
N GLU A 132 -10.20 70.01 -5.37
CA GLU A 132 -11.10 69.96 -4.23
C GLU A 132 -12.52 69.75 -4.76
N SER A 133 -13.17 68.67 -4.34
CA SER A 133 -14.62 68.58 -4.33
C SER A 133 -15.07 68.70 -2.88
N THR A 134 -15.59 69.88 -2.56
CA THR A 134 -16.39 70.16 -1.38
C THR A 134 -17.64 69.30 -1.40
N ALA A 135 -17.67 68.26 -0.59
CA ALA A 135 -18.91 67.61 -0.16
C ALA A 135 -18.89 67.51 1.37
N ALA A 136 -19.95 68.07 1.95
CA ALA A 136 -20.20 68.31 3.35
C ALA A 136 -19.73 67.20 4.29
N ALA A 137 -19.14 67.64 5.41
CA ALA A 137 -18.98 66.84 6.61
C ALA A 137 -20.36 66.41 7.11
N SER A 138 -20.76 65.18 6.78
CA SER A 138 -21.69 64.41 7.61
C SER A 138 -20.85 63.56 8.55
N ASP A 139 -20.93 63.87 9.85
CA ASP A 139 -20.45 63.05 10.95
C ASP A 139 -20.83 61.58 10.74
N SER A 140 -19.92 60.82 10.15
CA SER A 140 -19.91 59.38 10.20
C SER A 140 -18.73 59.06 11.09
N ALA A 141 -18.98 59.03 12.40
CA ALA A 141 -18.08 58.43 13.37
C ALA A 141 -17.59 57.13 12.75
N SER A 142 -16.30 57.10 12.39
CA SER A 142 -15.65 55.95 11.78
C SER A 142 -15.68 54.82 12.81
N GLN A 143 -16.75 54.03 12.81
CA GLN A 143 -16.75 52.75 13.48
C GLN A 143 -15.68 51.94 12.78
N ALA A 144 -14.52 51.81 13.44
CA ALA A 144 -13.52 50.85 13.04
C ALA A 144 -14.23 49.51 12.83
N PRO A 145 -13.93 48.77 11.74
CA PRO A 145 -14.54 47.47 11.51
C PRO A 145 -14.39 46.62 12.79
N PRO A 146 -15.43 45.89 13.20
CA PRO A 146 -15.37 45.10 14.42
C PRO A 146 -14.14 44.19 14.38
N PRO A 147 -13.47 43.97 15.53
CA PRO A 147 -12.23 43.22 15.57
C PRO A 147 -12.45 41.81 14.99
N VAL A 148 -11.59 41.44 14.04
CA VAL A 148 -11.63 40.11 13.42
C VAL A 148 -10.93 39.13 14.33
N GLU A 149 -11.71 38.22 14.91
CA GLU A 149 -11.20 37.11 15.71
C GLU A 149 -10.85 35.93 14.81
N LYS A 150 -9.65 35.37 15.00
CA LYS A 150 -9.18 34.17 14.30
C LYS A 150 -9.15 33.01 15.28
N PHE A 151 -9.75 31.91 14.88
CA PHE A 151 -9.70 30.65 15.60
C PHE A 151 -9.06 29.58 14.73
N GLU A 152 -8.30 28.68 15.34
CA GLU A 152 -7.80 27.48 14.67
C GLU A 152 -8.87 26.40 14.68
N TYR A 153 -8.93 25.60 13.60
CA TYR A 153 -9.81 24.45 13.54
C TYR A 153 -9.45 23.44 14.63
N GLN A 154 -10.45 22.98 15.37
CA GLN A 154 -10.34 21.92 16.36
C GLN A 154 -11.01 20.66 15.80
N ALA A 155 -10.45 19.49 16.09
CA ALA A 155 -11.00 18.21 15.68
C ALA A 155 -11.07 17.25 16.89
N GLU A 156 -12.19 16.54 17.01
CA GLU A 156 -12.37 15.52 18.05
C GLU A 156 -11.72 14.21 17.61
N VAL A 157 -10.71 13.77 18.36
CA VAL A 157 -9.85 12.62 18.02
C VAL A 157 -10.63 11.31 17.97
N SER A 158 -11.50 11.05 18.94
CA SER A 158 -12.34 9.86 19.01
C SER A 158 -13.21 9.71 17.76
N ARG A 159 -13.86 10.81 17.35
CA ARG A 159 -14.71 10.83 16.15
C ARG A 159 -13.91 10.70 14.85
N LEU A 160 -12.69 11.23 14.81
CA LEU A 160 -11.80 11.09 13.66
C LEU A 160 -11.32 9.64 13.50
N LEU A 161 -10.95 8.98 14.59
CA LEU A 161 -10.59 7.56 14.60
C LEU A 161 -11.76 6.69 14.15
N ASP A 162 -12.96 6.95 14.67
CA ASP A 162 -14.17 6.24 14.27
C ASP A 162 -14.43 6.38 12.75
N LEU A 163 -14.26 7.58 12.20
CA LEU A 163 -14.38 7.81 10.75
C LEU A 163 -13.30 7.07 9.95
N ILE A 164 -12.05 7.08 10.43
CA ILE A 164 -10.94 6.35 9.78
C ILE A 164 -11.20 4.84 9.77
N VAL A 165 -11.66 4.29 10.89
CA VAL A 165 -11.91 2.86 11.04
C VAL A 165 -13.16 2.43 10.27
N ASN A 166 -14.28 3.15 10.41
CA ASN A 166 -15.57 2.67 9.88
C ASN A 166 -15.94 3.24 8.50
N SER A 167 -15.28 4.30 8.01
CA SER A 167 -15.67 4.96 6.74
C SER A 167 -14.60 4.96 5.65
N LEU A 168 -13.31 4.83 5.98
CA LEU A 168 -12.26 4.89 4.95
C LEU A 168 -12.02 3.54 4.26
N TYR A 169 -12.20 2.42 4.94
CA TYR A 169 -11.90 1.09 4.43
C TYR A 169 -13.17 0.28 4.23
N SER A 170 -13.31 -0.33 3.05
CA SER A 170 -14.44 -1.21 2.77
C SER A 170 -14.14 -2.64 3.19
N ASN A 171 -12.86 -3.05 3.08
CA ASN A 171 -12.42 -4.39 3.41
C ASN A 171 -11.50 -4.37 4.64
N LYS A 172 -11.86 -5.13 5.68
CA LYS A 172 -11.06 -5.27 6.89
C LYS A 172 -9.66 -5.82 6.61
N GLU A 173 -9.49 -6.70 5.63
CA GLU A 173 -8.22 -7.36 5.26
C GLU A 173 -7.07 -6.39 4.97
N VAL A 174 -7.40 -5.15 4.60
CA VAL A 174 -6.45 -4.08 4.31
C VAL A 174 -5.55 -3.76 5.50
N PHE A 175 -5.97 -4.08 6.74
CA PHE A 175 -5.13 -3.85 7.92
C PHE A 175 -3.72 -4.44 7.76
N LEU A 176 -3.62 -5.66 7.22
CA LEU A 176 -2.34 -6.34 7.08
C LEU A 176 -1.48 -5.71 5.98
N ARG A 177 -2.11 -5.29 4.88
CA ARG A 177 -1.45 -4.55 3.80
C ARG A 177 -0.81 -3.26 4.32
N GLU A 178 -1.55 -2.48 5.10
CA GLU A 178 -1.06 -1.20 5.63
C GLU A 178 0.09 -1.42 6.62
N LEU A 179 -0.02 -2.40 7.52
CA LEU A 179 1.05 -2.71 8.48
C LEU A 179 2.32 -3.23 7.81
N ILE A 180 2.21 -4.12 6.83
CA ILE A 180 3.37 -4.61 6.06
C ILE A 180 3.98 -3.47 5.24
N SER A 181 3.17 -2.57 4.66
CA SER A 181 3.67 -1.41 3.93
C SER A 181 4.47 -0.48 4.85
N ASN A 182 4.00 -0.25 6.08
CA ASN A 182 4.72 0.54 7.07
C ASN A 182 6.03 -0.11 7.51
N ALA A 183 6.04 -1.44 7.68
CA ALA A 183 7.25 -2.21 7.97
C ALA A 183 8.28 -2.13 6.82
N SER A 184 7.83 -2.29 5.57
CA SER A 184 8.69 -2.11 4.39
C SER A 184 9.27 -0.70 4.31
N ASP A 185 8.48 0.33 4.57
CA ASP A 185 8.95 1.72 4.63
C ASP A 185 10.02 1.90 5.72
N ALA A 186 9.89 1.24 6.87
CA ALA A 186 10.85 1.29 7.97
C ALA A 186 12.18 0.60 7.62
N LEU A 187 12.12 -0.53 6.90
CA LEU A 187 13.29 -1.25 6.38
C LEU A 187 14.00 -0.44 5.29
N ASP A 188 13.25 0.19 4.38
CA ASP A 188 13.82 1.05 3.34
C ASP A 188 14.50 2.30 3.92
N LYS A 189 13.89 2.93 4.93
CA LYS A 189 14.52 4.05 5.66
C LYS A 189 15.84 3.64 6.29
N LEU A 190 15.87 2.49 6.96
CA LEU A 190 17.09 1.97 7.55
C LEU A 190 18.14 1.73 6.46
N ARG A 191 17.79 1.00 5.40
CA ARG A 191 18.66 0.70 4.27
C ARG A 191 19.27 1.97 3.66
N TYR A 192 18.47 3.02 3.50
CA TYR A 192 18.94 4.32 3.02
C TYR A 192 19.93 4.97 4.02
N LEU A 193 19.54 5.07 5.29
CA LEU A 193 20.35 5.72 6.31
C LEU A 193 21.68 4.98 6.55
N SER A 194 21.70 3.65 6.39
CA SER A 194 22.91 2.84 6.50
C SER A 194 23.96 3.14 5.42
N VAL A 195 23.56 3.73 4.28
CA VAL A 195 24.52 4.20 3.27
C VAL A 195 25.33 5.39 3.80
N THR A 196 24.67 6.30 4.51
CA THR A 196 25.29 7.52 5.07
C THR A 196 25.91 7.30 6.44
N ASP A 197 25.33 6.41 7.24
CA ASP A 197 25.75 6.09 8.60
C ASP A 197 25.80 4.56 8.79
N PRO A 198 26.94 3.94 8.48
CA PRO A 198 27.13 2.50 8.61
C PRO A 198 26.96 1.99 10.04
N GLU A 199 27.05 2.85 11.06
CA GLU A 199 26.92 2.44 12.46
C GLU A 199 25.50 1.91 12.77
N LEU A 200 24.49 2.43 12.06
CA LEU A 200 23.10 2.00 12.18
C LEU A 200 22.86 0.54 11.72
N SER A 201 23.82 -0.04 10.98
CA SER A 201 23.75 -1.42 10.48
C SER A 201 24.70 -2.38 11.21
N LYS A 202 25.41 -1.94 12.26
CA LYS A 202 26.41 -2.76 12.98
C LYS A 202 25.85 -4.06 13.55
N ASP A 203 24.57 -4.10 13.90
CA ASP A 203 23.93 -5.28 14.47
C ASP A 203 23.54 -6.36 13.44
N ALA A 204 23.94 -6.22 12.17
CA ALA A 204 23.87 -7.20 11.08
C ALA A 204 22.64 -8.14 11.07
N ALA A 205 21.49 -7.64 11.55
CA ALA A 205 20.25 -8.37 11.54
C ALA A 205 19.68 -8.29 10.13
N ASP A 206 19.29 -9.45 9.59
CA ASP A 206 18.59 -9.57 8.32
C ASP A 206 17.40 -8.60 8.29
N LEU A 207 17.24 -7.91 7.15
CA LEU A 207 16.11 -7.01 6.90
C LEU A 207 14.89 -7.87 6.53
N ASP A 208 14.04 -8.14 7.51
CA ASP A 208 12.89 -9.02 7.34
C ASP A 208 11.64 -8.51 8.07
N ILE A 209 10.50 -9.10 7.71
CA ILE A 209 9.21 -8.92 8.36
C ILE A 209 8.72 -10.30 8.77
N ARG A 210 8.32 -10.46 10.03
CA ARG A 210 7.83 -11.74 10.59
C ARG A 210 6.44 -11.57 11.16
N ILE A 211 5.52 -12.47 10.79
CA ILE A 211 4.13 -12.42 11.22
C ILE A 211 3.78 -13.73 11.93
N TYR A 212 3.50 -13.62 13.22
CA TYR A 212 3.04 -14.70 14.07
C TYR A 212 1.54 -14.52 14.35
N ALA A 213 0.78 -15.60 14.25
CA ALA A 213 -0.65 -15.61 14.50
C ALA A 213 -1.00 -16.69 15.52
N ASP A 214 -1.63 -16.26 16.62
CA ASP A 214 -2.07 -17.10 17.71
C ASP A 214 -3.59 -17.19 17.70
N LYS A 215 -4.07 -18.31 17.16
CA LYS A 215 -5.49 -18.61 17.01
C LYS A 215 -6.21 -18.77 18.35
N GLU A 216 -5.52 -19.28 19.37
CA GLU A 216 -6.12 -19.57 20.67
C GLU A 216 -6.38 -18.27 21.43
N ASN A 217 -5.38 -17.38 21.47
CA ASN A 217 -5.49 -16.10 22.16
C ASN A 217 -6.15 -15.01 21.30
N GLY A 218 -6.25 -15.22 19.98
CA GLY A 218 -6.75 -14.20 19.05
C GLY A 218 -5.79 -13.04 18.93
N VAL A 219 -4.50 -13.34 18.77
CA VAL A 219 -3.42 -12.34 18.72
C VAL A 219 -2.67 -12.47 17.40
N ILE A 220 -2.38 -11.33 16.78
CA ILE A 220 -1.45 -11.27 15.65
C ILE A 220 -0.28 -10.38 16.03
N THR A 221 0.93 -10.87 15.84
CA THR A 221 2.16 -10.13 16.10
C THR A 221 2.92 -9.97 14.80
N LEU A 222 3.12 -8.72 14.37
CA LEU A 222 3.97 -8.35 13.24
C LEU A 222 5.25 -7.72 13.77
N THR A 223 6.41 -8.26 13.40
CA THR A 223 7.72 -7.73 13.78
C THR A 223 8.50 -7.37 12.53
N ASP A 224 8.98 -6.13 12.44
CA ASP A 224 9.93 -5.70 11.42
C ASP A 224 11.29 -5.41 12.05
N SER A 225 12.37 -5.68 11.32
CA SER A 225 13.74 -5.36 11.73
C SER A 225 14.22 -3.99 11.21
N GLY A 226 13.30 -3.06 10.94
CA GLY A 226 13.56 -1.73 10.37
C GLY A 226 14.18 -0.75 11.37
N ILE A 227 14.08 0.56 11.06
CA ILE A 227 14.72 1.63 11.84
C ILE A 227 14.11 1.83 13.24
N GLY A 228 12.91 1.33 13.50
CA GLY A 228 12.18 1.57 14.75
C GLY A 228 11.83 3.05 14.97
N MET A 229 11.33 3.38 16.16
CA MET A 229 10.94 4.74 16.55
C MET A 229 11.51 5.09 17.92
N THR A 230 11.90 6.35 18.08
CA THR A 230 12.21 6.95 19.39
C THR A 230 10.94 7.31 20.15
N ARG A 231 11.05 7.59 21.45
CA ARG A 231 9.91 8.06 22.27
C ARG A 231 9.22 9.29 21.66
N GLN A 232 9.99 10.23 21.12
CA GLN A 232 9.43 11.43 20.50
C GLN A 232 8.71 11.10 19.19
N GLU A 233 9.29 10.21 18.36
CA GLU A 233 8.63 9.78 17.12
C GLU A 233 7.34 8.99 17.37
N LEU A 234 7.25 8.23 18.46
CA LEU A 234 5.99 7.60 18.89
C LEU A 234 4.90 8.66 19.11
N VAL A 235 5.21 9.73 19.86
CA VAL A 235 4.25 10.81 20.13
C VAL A 235 3.91 11.60 18.85
N ASP A 236 4.93 11.94 18.06
CA ASP A 236 4.79 12.78 16.88
C ASP A 236 4.22 12.05 15.64
N CYS A 237 4.20 10.73 15.62
CA CYS A 237 3.72 9.97 14.45
C CYS A 237 2.53 9.08 14.79
N LEU A 238 2.61 8.28 15.85
CA LEU A 238 1.51 7.41 16.29
C LEU A 238 0.52 8.15 17.18
N GLY A 239 0.95 9.18 17.89
CA GLY A 239 0.08 10.00 18.74
C GLY A 239 -0.66 11.11 18.00
N THR A 240 -0.23 11.45 16.78
CA THR A 240 -0.80 12.55 15.98
C THR A 240 -1.35 12.02 14.66
N ILE A 241 -2.68 12.03 14.53
CA ILE A 241 -3.35 11.55 13.31
C ILE A 241 -2.96 12.42 12.11
N ALA A 242 -2.81 11.80 10.95
CA ALA A 242 -2.40 12.42 9.69
C ALA A 242 -0.95 12.95 9.69
N GLN A 243 -0.11 12.49 10.62
CA GLN A 243 1.32 12.79 10.63
C GLN A 243 2.14 11.56 10.26
N SER A 244 2.78 11.59 9.08
CA SER A 244 3.64 10.49 8.63
C SER A 244 5.13 10.80 8.80
N GLY A 245 5.84 9.93 9.51
CA GLY A 245 7.30 9.95 9.55
C GLY A 245 7.94 9.68 8.17
N THR A 246 7.29 8.91 7.31
CA THR A 246 7.73 8.69 5.92
C THR A 246 7.64 9.96 5.09
N ALA A 247 6.56 10.73 5.25
CA ALA A 247 6.43 12.02 4.56
C ALA A 247 7.49 13.03 5.00
N LYS A 248 7.77 13.11 6.32
CA LYS A 248 8.86 13.94 6.87
C LYS A 248 10.22 13.55 6.27
N PHE A 249 10.51 12.24 6.22
CA PHE A 249 11.75 11.72 5.65
C PHE A 249 11.88 12.04 4.15
N LEU A 250 10.84 11.80 3.35
CA LEU A 250 10.83 12.13 1.93
C LEU A 250 11.04 13.62 1.67
N LYS A 251 10.48 14.50 2.51
CA LYS A 251 10.72 15.94 2.43
C LYS A 251 12.20 16.27 2.70
N ALA A 252 12.78 15.73 3.77
CA ALA A 252 14.19 15.91 4.09
C ALA A 252 15.12 15.40 2.97
N LEU A 253 14.76 14.30 2.31
CA LEU A 253 15.50 13.80 1.15
C LEU A 253 15.42 14.74 -0.05
N LYS A 254 14.26 15.31 -0.34
CA LYS A 254 14.10 16.27 -1.45
C LYS A 254 14.85 17.57 -1.22
N ASP A 255 14.90 18.03 0.02
CA ASP A 255 15.60 19.26 0.40
C ASP A 255 17.13 19.08 0.32
N ASN A 256 17.64 17.87 0.59
CA ASN A 256 19.02 17.47 0.34
C ASN A 256 19.21 17.02 -1.12
N LYS A 257 19.55 17.98 -2.00
CA LYS A 257 19.69 17.83 -3.47
C LYS A 257 20.59 16.66 -3.98
N ASP A 258 21.27 15.93 -3.10
CA ASP A 258 22.13 14.79 -3.45
C ASP A 258 21.39 13.43 -3.49
N ALA A 259 20.10 13.37 -3.14
CA ALA A 259 19.32 12.14 -3.12
C ALA A 259 18.44 11.95 -4.38
N GLY A 260 19.08 11.78 -5.53
CA GLY A 260 18.43 11.41 -6.81
C GLY A 260 18.01 9.92 -6.88
N GLY A 261 17.45 9.37 -5.80
CA GLY A 261 17.07 7.96 -5.71
C GLY A 261 15.58 7.72 -5.92
N ASP A 262 15.26 6.62 -6.62
CA ASP A 262 13.91 6.06 -6.70
C ASP A 262 13.42 5.65 -5.30
N ASN A 263 12.68 6.55 -4.65
CA ASN A 263 12.13 6.29 -3.32
C ASN A 263 10.89 5.39 -3.44
N ASN A 264 11.04 4.13 -3.06
CA ASN A 264 9.97 3.14 -3.01
C ASN A 264 8.99 3.35 -1.83
N LEU A 265 9.20 4.40 -1.02
CA LEU A 265 8.36 4.71 0.13
C LEU A 265 6.93 5.12 -0.27
N ILE A 266 5.94 4.55 0.41
CA ILE A 266 4.52 4.70 0.03
C ILE A 266 3.71 5.40 1.11
N GLY A 267 4.00 5.20 2.41
CA GLY A 267 3.16 5.62 3.53
C GLY A 267 3.11 7.14 3.80
N GLN A 268 2.50 7.95 2.93
CA GLN A 268 2.54 9.42 3.05
C GLN A 268 1.41 10.04 3.90
N PHE A 269 0.27 9.36 4.07
CA PHE A 269 -0.94 9.95 4.68
C PHE A 269 -0.91 10.00 6.21
N GLY A 270 -0.21 9.08 6.88
CA GLY A 270 -0.15 9.03 8.35
C GLY A 270 -1.45 8.56 9.01
N VAL A 271 -2.26 7.76 8.30
CA VAL A 271 -3.49 7.16 8.86
C VAL A 271 -3.54 5.63 8.75
N GLY A 272 -2.71 5.02 7.91
CA GLY A 272 -2.73 3.58 7.65
C GLY A 272 -2.42 2.71 8.88
N PHE A 273 -1.74 3.24 9.91
CA PHE A 273 -1.55 2.49 11.16
C PHE A 273 -2.89 2.17 11.85
N TYR A 274 -3.84 3.11 11.81
CA TYR A 274 -5.12 2.97 12.52
C TYR A 274 -6.06 1.96 11.87
N SER A 275 -5.76 1.47 10.65
CA SER A 275 -6.49 0.33 10.07
C SER A 275 -6.35 -0.93 10.94
N ALA A 276 -5.36 -1.00 11.85
CA ALA A 276 -5.26 -2.07 12.84
C ALA A 276 -6.55 -2.21 13.69
N PHE A 277 -7.22 -1.10 14.00
CA PHE A 277 -8.46 -1.09 14.78
C PHE A 277 -9.70 -1.56 13.99
N LEU A 278 -9.57 -1.86 12.69
CA LEU A 278 -10.61 -2.57 11.92
C LEU A 278 -10.88 -3.95 12.51
N VAL A 279 -9.82 -4.61 13.03
CA VAL A 279 -9.86 -5.99 13.52
C VAL A 279 -9.43 -6.13 14.97
N ALA A 280 -8.75 -5.14 15.55
CA ALA A 280 -8.24 -5.17 16.93
C ALA A 280 -9.03 -4.26 17.88
N ASP A 281 -9.23 -4.72 19.11
CA ASP A 281 -9.73 -3.91 20.23
C ASP A 281 -8.60 -3.14 20.91
N ARG A 282 -7.39 -3.74 20.92
CA ARG A 282 -6.20 -3.16 21.54
C ARG A 282 -4.97 -3.40 20.69
N VAL A 283 -4.14 -2.38 20.57
CA VAL A 283 -2.90 -2.42 19.80
C VAL A 283 -1.74 -2.02 20.71
N THR A 284 -0.72 -2.86 20.74
CA THR A 284 0.53 -2.60 21.47
C THR A 284 1.67 -2.52 20.47
N VAL A 285 2.50 -1.48 20.57
CA VAL A 285 3.64 -1.23 19.68
C VAL A 285 4.90 -1.15 20.54
N SER A 286 5.73 -2.18 20.49
CA SER A 286 7.05 -2.21 21.12
C SER A 286 8.11 -1.87 20.09
N THR A 287 8.92 -0.84 20.32
CA THR A 287 9.87 -0.35 19.31
C THR A 287 11.22 0.02 19.91
N LYS A 288 12.29 -0.31 19.19
CA LYS A 288 13.67 0.02 19.53
C LYS A 288 14.38 0.61 18.31
N SER A 289 14.74 1.87 18.41
CA SER A 289 15.51 2.57 17.38
C SER A 289 17.00 2.52 17.70
N PRO A 290 17.90 2.35 16.72
CA PRO A 290 19.35 2.48 16.95
C PRO A 290 19.76 3.90 17.38
N LYS A 291 18.86 4.89 17.25
CA LYS A 291 19.06 6.26 17.76
C LYS A 291 18.73 6.42 19.24
N SER A 292 18.30 5.35 19.92
CA SER A 292 17.96 5.37 21.33
C SER A 292 18.42 4.07 22.01
N ASP A 293 19.05 4.21 23.18
CA ASP A 293 19.48 3.04 23.95
C ASP A 293 18.29 2.23 24.50
N LYS A 294 17.13 2.88 24.66
CA LYS A 294 15.94 2.36 25.33
C LYS A 294 14.90 1.84 24.35
N GLN A 295 14.16 0.83 24.77
CA GLN A 295 12.95 0.38 24.08
C GLN A 295 11.73 1.03 24.73
N TYR A 296 10.74 1.38 23.91
CA TYR A 296 9.47 1.94 24.38
C TYR A 296 8.29 1.09 23.91
N VAL A 297 7.23 1.08 24.72
CA VAL A 297 5.97 0.42 24.43
C VAL A 297 4.87 1.47 24.39
N TRP A 298 4.22 1.58 23.25
CA TRP A 298 3.00 2.37 23.05
C TRP A 298 1.79 1.43 23.10
N GLU A 299 0.72 1.84 23.76
CA GLU A 299 -0.50 1.04 23.88
C GLU A 299 -1.75 1.91 23.76
N SER A 300 -2.72 1.46 22.97
CA SER A 300 -4.02 2.12 22.80
C SER A 300 -5.14 1.11 22.53
N GLU A 301 -6.34 1.49 22.93
CA GLU A 301 -7.59 0.77 22.66
C GLU A 301 -8.43 1.51 21.61
N ALA A 302 -9.30 0.78 20.90
CA ALA A 302 -10.07 1.32 19.78
C ALA A 302 -11.00 2.49 20.17
N ASP A 303 -11.61 2.42 21.36
CA ASP A 303 -12.59 3.39 21.85
C ASP A 303 -11.99 4.43 22.81
N SER A 304 -10.66 4.42 22.98
CA SER A 304 -9.97 5.35 23.86
C SER A 304 -9.59 6.63 23.13
N SER A 305 -9.81 7.78 23.76
CA SER A 305 -9.30 9.07 23.29
C SER A 305 -7.82 9.30 23.65
N SER A 306 -7.17 8.32 24.27
CA SER A 306 -5.80 8.44 24.78
C SER A 306 -5.00 7.14 24.59
N TYR A 307 -3.68 7.29 24.52
CA TYR A 307 -2.73 6.18 24.46
C TYR A 307 -1.69 6.35 25.58
N THR A 308 -0.97 5.27 25.89
CA THR A 308 0.13 5.30 26.87
C THR A 308 1.47 5.03 26.20
N VAL A 309 2.54 5.57 26.76
CA VAL A 309 3.92 5.27 26.35
C VAL A 309 4.75 5.00 27.61
N LYS A 310 5.35 3.83 27.68
CA LYS A 310 6.25 3.43 28.78
C LYS A 310 7.58 2.93 28.24
N GLU A 311 8.61 3.01 29.07
CA GLU A 311 9.90 2.36 28.79
C GLU A 311 9.78 0.86 29.07
N GLU A 312 10.34 0.02 28.21
CA GLU A 312 10.43 -1.42 28.46
C GLU A 312 11.65 -1.73 29.32
N THR A 313 11.43 -2.42 30.42
CA THR A 313 12.47 -2.79 31.38
C THR A 313 12.68 -4.29 31.48
N ASP A 314 11.76 -5.11 30.96
CA ASP A 314 11.89 -6.56 30.98
C ASP A 314 12.87 -7.03 29.89
N PRO A 315 14.01 -7.65 30.24
CA PRO A 315 14.99 -8.13 29.26
C PRO A 315 14.42 -9.15 28.27
N GLN A 316 13.37 -9.90 28.62
CA GLN A 316 12.76 -10.91 27.74
C GLN A 316 11.91 -10.29 26.63
N LEU A 317 11.43 -9.07 26.83
CA LEU A 317 10.59 -8.35 25.88
C LEU A 317 11.39 -7.40 24.98
N ILE A 318 12.69 -7.24 25.24
CA ILE A 318 13.57 -6.39 24.43
C ILE A 318 13.78 -7.03 23.06
N ILE A 319 13.46 -6.27 22.01
CA ILE A 319 13.77 -6.63 20.63
C ILE A 319 15.13 -6.06 20.23
N PRO A 320 15.87 -6.69 19.30
CA PRO A 320 17.17 -6.18 18.87
C PRO A 320 17.08 -4.80 18.19
N ARG A 321 16.12 -4.63 17.28
CA ARG A 321 15.89 -3.40 16.50
C ARG A 321 14.51 -3.47 15.85
N GLY A 322 13.93 -2.32 15.52
CA GLY A 322 12.73 -2.22 14.69
C GLY A 322 11.47 -2.07 15.53
N THR A 323 10.38 -2.66 15.07
CA THR A 323 9.07 -2.54 15.73
C THR A 323 8.34 -3.88 15.77
N ARG A 324 7.73 -4.19 16.90
CA ARG A 324 6.78 -5.27 17.10
C ARG A 324 5.41 -4.68 17.37
N ILE A 325 4.45 -4.97 16.50
CA ILE A 325 3.05 -4.58 16.63
C ILE A 325 2.26 -5.83 17.02
N THR A 326 1.62 -5.78 18.19
CA THR A 326 0.75 -6.83 18.71
C THR A 326 -0.70 -6.36 18.65
N LEU A 327 -1.51 -7.10 17.91
CA LEU A 327 -2.93 -6.86 17.73
C LEU A 327 -3.72 -7.83 18.59
N HIS A 328 -4.50 -7.31 19.54
CA HIS A 328 -5.48 -8.09 20.28
C HIS A 328 -6.82 -8.01 19.55
N LEU A 329 -7.20 -9.10 18.91
CA LEU A 329 -8.33 -9.10 17.97
C LEU A 329 -9.68 -9.03 18.68
N LYS A 330 -10.62 -8.35 18.00
CA LYS A 330 -12.05 -8.38 18.30
C LYS A 330 -12.56 -9.81 18.31
N ARG A 331 -13.59 -10.07 19.13
CA ARG A 331 -14.21 -11.40 19.24
C ARG A 331 -14.63 -11.97 17.89
N ASP A 332 -15.26 -11.13 17.06
CA ASP A 332 -15.78 -11.53 15.74
C ASP A 332 -14.66 -11.65 14.68
N ASP A 333 -13.52 -11.00 14.91
CA ASP A 333 -12.39 -10.95 13.99
C ASP A 333 -11.26 -11.92 14.39
N LYS A 334 -11.42 -12.74 15.44
CA LYS A 334 -10.43 -13.75 15.84
C LYS A 334 -10.04 -14.73 14.73
N GLY A 335 -10.93 -14.93 13.75
CA GLY A 335 -10.64 -15.72 12.55
C GLY A 335 -9.51 -15.16 11.68
N PHE A 336 -9.03 -13.94 11.92
CA PHE A 336 -7.82 -13.40 11.30
C PHE A 336 -6.53 -13.95 11.90
N ALA A 337 -6.54 -14.45 13.15
CA ALA A 337 -5.38 -15.07 13.79
C ALA A 337 -5.14 -16.53 13.33
N ASP A 338 -5.72 -16.93 12.20
CA ASP A 338 -5.48 -18.22 11.58
C ASP A 338 -4.23 -18.17 10.67
N PRO A 339 -3.19 -18.98 10.93
CA PRO A 339 -1.92 -18.92 10.19
C PRO A 339 -2.06 -19.06 8.67
N GLU A 340 -2.94 -19.97 8.21
CA GLU A 340 -3.20 -20.14 6.78
C GLU A 340 -3.85 -18.90 6.17
N ARG A 341 -4.78 -18.26 6.90
CA ARG A 341 -5.44 -17.04 6.44
C ARG A 341 -4.43 -15.91 6.33
N ILE A 342 -3.55 -15.73 7.31
CA ILE A 342 -2.47 -14.75 7.26
C ILE A 342 -1.58 -14.99 6.04
N GLN A 343 -1.20 -16.25 5.77
CA GLN A 343 -0.39 -16.57 4.60
C GLN A 343 -1.09 -16.15 3.29
N LYS A 344 -2.39 -16.42 3.17
CA LYS A 344 -3.20 -16.01 2.01
C LYS A 344 -3.26 -14.50 1.87
N LEU A 345 -3.45 -13.76 2.96
CA LEU A 345 -3.48 -12.30 2.94
C LEU A 345 -2.13 -11.71 2.51
N VAL A 346 -1.01 -12.23 3.04
CA VAL A 346 0.33 -11.81 2.61
C VAL A 346 0.55 -12.09 1.12
N LYS A 347 0.16 -13.27 0.63
CA LYS A 347 0.23 -13.64 -0.79
C LYS A 347 -0.64 -12.76 -1.69
N ASN A 348 -1.77 -12.25 -1.18
CA ASN A 348 -2.66 -11.40 -1.97
C ASN A 348 -2.18 -9.94 -2.02
N TYR A 349 -1.81 -9.36 -0.87
CA TYR A 349 -1.57 -7.92 -0.75
C TYR A 349 -0.09 -7.52 -0.77
N SER A 350 0.82 -8.46 -0.47
CA SER A 350 2.23 -8.15 -0.18
C SER A 350 3.22 -9.07 -0.88
N GLN A 351 2.78 -9.78 -1.91
CA GLN A 351 3.59 -10.74 -2.67
C GLN A 351 4.88 -10.16 -3.25
N PHE A 352 4.88 -8.87 -3.62
CA PHE A 352 6.00 -8.23 -4.32
C PHE A 352 6.67 -7.14 -3.48
N VAL A 353 6.41 -7.13 -2.18
CA VAL A 353 7.16 -6.31 -1.22
C VAL A 353 8.63 -6.72 -1.28
N SER A 354 9.53 -5.73 -1.25
CA SER A 354 10.96 -5.90 -1.53
C SER A 354 11.74 -6.72 -0.48
N PHE A 355 11.17 -6.88 0.71
CA PHE A 355 11.82 -7.53 1.86
C PHE A 355 11.16 -8.89 2.13
N PRO A 356 11.94 -9.89 2.60
CA PRO A 356 11.40 -11.20 2.95
C PRO A 356 10.35 -11.10 4.07
N ILE A 357 9.20 -11.74 3.84
CA ILE A 357 8.09 -11.84 4.77
C ILE A 357 7.94 -13.29 5.20
N TYR A 358 8.21 -13.55 6.47
CA TYR A 358 8.05 -14.86 7.08
C TYR A 358 6.70 -14.95 7.81
N THR A 359 5.97 -16.04 7.60
CA THR A 359 4.78 -16.36 8.37
C THR A 359 5.02 -17.62 9.20
N TRP A 360 4.48 -17.66 10.41
CA TRP A 360 4.60 -18.82 11.29
C TRP A 360 3.60 -19.90 10.87
N GLN A 361 4.07 -21.05 10.39
CA GLN A 361 3.23 -22.10 9.83
C GLN A 361 3.47 -23.45 10.50
N GLU A 362 2.42 -24.27 10.52
CA GLU A 362 2.51 -25.65 10.95
C GLU A 362 2.95 -26.51 9.76
N LYS A 363 4.11 -27.15 9.89
CA LYS A 363 4.67 -28.09 8.92
C LYS A 363 4.49 -29.52 9.44
N GLY A 364 4.25 -30.45 8.52
CA GLY A 364 4.17 -31.88 8.83
C GLY A 364 5.23 -32.66 8.06
N TYR A 365 5.95 -33.56 8.72
CA TYR A 365 6.77 -34.55 8.02
C TYR A 365 6.28 -35.96 8.35
N THR A 366 6.26 -36.83 7.35
CA THR A 366 5.84 -38.22 7.51
C THR A 366 7.04 -39.04 7.90
N LYS A 367 7.02 -39.63 9.10
CA LYS A 367 8.00 -40.61 9.55
C LYS A 367 7.37 -41.99 9.40
N GLU A 368 8.01 -42.86 8.63
CA GLU A 368 7.63 -44.28 8.58
C GLU A 368 8.21 -44.95 9.82
N VAL A 369 7.33 -45.38 10.72
CA VAL A 369 7.71 -46.14 11.91
C VAL A 369 7.38 -47.60 11.64
N GLU A 370 8.41 -48.46 11.68
CA GLU A 370 8.23 -49.91 11.69
C GLU A 370 7.56 -50.29 13.02
N VAL A 371 6.38 -50.92 12.95
CA VAL A 371 5.76 -51.52 14.14
C VAL A 371 6.19 -52.98 14.16
N ASP A 372 6.94 -53.38 15.19
CA ASP A 372 7.19 -54.80 15.45
C ASP A 372 5.86 -55.45 15.85
N ASP A 373 5.49 -56.54 15.16
CA ASP A 373 4.32 -57.35 15.50
C ASP A 373 4.48 -57.87 16.95
N ASP A 374 3.52 -57.56 17.83
CA ASP A 374 3.47 -58.09 19.20
C ASP A 374 3.46 -59.64 19.17
N PRO A 375 4.24 -60.34 20.01
CA PRO A 375 4.41 -61.80 19.98
C PRO A 375 3.28 -62.51 20.74
N ALA A 376 2.02 -62.23 20.43
CA ALA A 376 0.87 -62.79 21.14
C ALA A 376 -0.28 -63.19 20.21
N GLU A 377 -0.01 -64.14 19.30
CA GLU A 377 -0.98 -65.19 18.93
C GLU A 377 -0.29 -66.25 18.05
N SER A 378 0.36 -67.22 18.70
CA SER A 378 0.85 -68.44 18.06
C SER A 378 0.30 -69.67 18.78
N LYS A 379 -0.86 -70.16 18.31
CA LYS A 379 -1.23 -71.58 18.45
C LYS A 379 -1.87 -72.12 17.16
N LYS A 380 -1.09 -72.99 16.50
CA LYS A 380 -1.43 -74.17 15.65
C LYS A 380 -2.12 -73.91 14.31
N ASP A 381 -1.81 -74.56 13.18
CA ASP A 381 -1.02 -75.76 12.85
C ASP A 381 -0.45 -75.63 11.39
N ASP A 382 0.49 -76.52 11.05
CA ASP A 382 1.32 -76.65 9.85
C ASP A 382 0.64 -76.51 8.46
N GLN A 383 1.27 -75.74 7.56
CA GLN A 383 1.80 -76.23 6.27
C GLN A 383 2.67 -75.17 5.56
N ASP A 384 3.68 -75.70 4.88
CA ASP A 384 4.79 -75.09 4.16
C ASP A 384 4.37 -74.02 3.12
N ASP A 385 4.80 -72.76 3.33
CA ASP A 385 5.08 -71.83 2.23
C ASP A 385 5.99 -70.68 2.72
N GLN A 386 7.16 -70.51 2.11
CA GLN A 386 8.05 -69.37 2.36
C GLN A 386 7.43 -68.10 1.79
N THR A 387 6.64 -67.39 2.59
CA THR A 387 6.23 -66.02 2.29
C THR A 387 6.92 -65.04 3.25
N GLU A 388 7.78 -64.18 2.71
CA GLU A 388 8.40 -63.06 3.42
C GLU A 388 7.32 -62.26 4.19
N ARG A 389 7.40 -62.26 5.53
CA ARG A 389 6.56 -61.38 6.37
C ARG A 389 6.95 -59.94 6.12
N LYS A 390 6.21 -59.24 5.25
CA LYS A 390 6.31 -57.78 5.08
C LYS A 390 5.94 -57.10 6.39
N LYS A 391 6.94 -56.50 7.06
CA LYS A 391 6.75 -55.57 8.17
C LYS A 391 5.71 -54.52 7.80
N LYS A 392 4.68 -54.33 8.63
CA LYS A 392 3.70 -53.26 8.44
C LYS A 392 4.32 -51.94 8.90
N THR A 393 4.68 -51.08 7.95
CA THR A 393 5.10 -49.71 8.23
C THR A 393 3.88 -48.84 8.52
N LYS A 394 3.83 -48.19 9.68
CA LYS A 394 2.80 -47.18 10.00
C LYS A 394 3.38 -45.80 9.73
N LYS A 395 2.72 -45.03 8.87
CA LYS A 395 3.05 -43.63 8.63
C LYS A 395 2.54 -42.80 9.79
N VAL A 396 3.44 -42.20 10.57
CA VAL A 396 3.11 -41.22 11.61
C VAL A 396 3.49 -39.85 11.08
N VAL A 397 2.53 -38.92 11.05
CA VAL A 397 2.78 -37.53 10.69
C VAL A 397 3.10 -36.76 11.95
N GLU A 398 4.34 -36.33 12.11
CA GLU A 398 4.75 -35.42 13.18
C GLU A 398 4.56 -33.98 12.69
N ARG A 399 3.92 -33.14 13.52
CA ARG A 399 3.66 -31.72 13.23
C ARG A 399 4.61 -30.85 14.05
N TYR A 400 5.22 -29.87 13.42
CA TYR A 400 6.10 -28.88 14.04
C TYR A 400 5.78 -27.49 13.50
N TRP A 401 6.20 -26.45 14.20
CA TRP A 401 6.00 -25.08 13.78
C TRP A 401 7.32 -24.44 13.37
N ASP A 402 7.30 -23.73 12.26
CA ASP A 402 8.48 -23.07 11.72
C ASP A 402 8.12 -21.85 10.88
N TRP A 403 9.10 -20.97 10.69
CA TRP A 403 8.96 -19.80 9.82
C TRP A 403 9.00 -20.24 8.35
N GLU A 404 8.09 -19.70 7.54
CA GLU A 404 8.02 -19.94 6.10
C GLU A 404 8.06 -18.62 5.33
N LEU A 405 9.00 -18.52 4.38
CA LEU A 405 9.09 -17.37 3.48
C LEU A 405 7.85 -17.38 2.57
N THR A 406 7.04 -16.34 2.66
CA THR A 406 5.73 -16.30 2.00
C THR A 406 5.77 -15.57 0.65
N ASN A 407 6.62 -14.56 0.50
CA ASN A 407 6.76 -13.74 -0.71
C ASN A 407 7.99 -14.14 -1.55
N GLU A 408 8.08 -15.41 -1.94
CA GLU A 408 9.23 -15.93 -2.70
C GLU A 408 9.30 -15.38 -4.13
N MET A 409 8.15 -15.05 -4.72
CA MET A 409 8.05 -14.65 -6.12
C MET A 409 8.61 -13.25 -6.36
N GLN A 410 9.62 -13.17 -7.21
CA GLN A 410 10.19 -11.88 -7.63
C GLN A 410 9.33 -11.21 -8.72
N PRO A 411 9.21 -9.87 -8.69
CA PRO A 411 8.45 -9.13 -9.70
C PRO A 411 9.21 -9.11 -11.05
N ILE A 412 8.76 -9.93 -12.01
CA ILE A 412 9.42 -10.04 -13.32
C ILE A 412 9.29 -8.79 -14.20
N TRP A 413 8.29 -7.93 -13.95
CA TRP A 413 8.12 -6.67 -14.70
C TRP A 413 9.17 -5.61 -14.36
N LEU A 414 9.98 -5.83 -13.31
CA LEU A 414 11.12 -4.97 -13.00
C LEU A 414 12.38 -5.38 -13.75
N ARG A 415 12.45 -6.62 -14.25
CA ARG A 415 13.57 -7.14 -15.04
C ARG A 415 13.48 -6.62 -16.47
N ASN A 416 14.60 -6.69 -17.19
CA ASN A 416 14.61 -6.36 -18.61
C ASN A 416 13.79 -7.39 -19.40
N SER A 417 12.83 -6.92 -20.21
CA SER A 417 11.97 -7.77 -21.04
C SER A 417 12.71 -8.81 -21.90
N LYS A 418 13.95 -8.51 -22.30
CA LYS A 418 14.80 -9.39 -23.12
C LYS A 418 15.47 -10.52 -22.35
N GLU A 419 15.57 -10.39 -21.02
CA GLU A 419 16.22 -11.36 -20.14
C GLU A 419 15.22 -12.33 -19.50
N VAL A 420 13.93 -12.12 -19.72
CA VAL A 420 12.86 -12.96 -19.17
C VAL A 420 12.45 -13.98 -20.24
N THR A 421 12.53 -15.27 -19.90
CA THR A 421 12.16 -16.33 -20.84
C THR A 421 10.64 -16.53 -20.89
N THR A 422 10.16 -17.20 -21.95
CA THR A 422 8.74 -17.53 -22.09
C THR A 422 8.23 -18.39 -20.94
N GLU A 423 9.06 -19.32 -20.45
CA GLU A 423 8.74 -20.19 -19.32
C GLU A 423 8.55 -19.39 -18.03
N GLU A 424 9.39 -18.39 -17.78
CA GLU A 424 9.26 -17.48 -16.64
C GLU A 424 7.96 -16.65 -16.73
N TYR A 425 7.59 -16.17 -17.92
CA TYR A 425 6.31 -15.48 -18.12
C TYR A 425 5.11 -16.40 -17.86
N ASN A 426 5.16 -17.65 -18.32
CA ASN A 426 4.08 -18.61 -18.15
C ASN A 426 3.96 -19.05 -16.69
N GLU A 427 5.07 -19.29 -16.00
CA GLU A 427 5.07 -19.61 -14.56
C GLU A 427 4.52 -18.44 -13.74
N PHE A 428 4.94 -17.21 -14.06
CA PHE A 428 4.41 -16.02 -13.42
C PHE A 428 2.91 -15.87 -13.64
N TYR A 429 2.41 -16.10 -14.86
CA TYR A 429 0.98 -16.07 -15.18
C TYR A 429 0.19 -17.10 -14.35
N ARG A 430 0.62 -18.36 -14.38
CA ARG A 430 -0.03 -19.46 -13.65
C ARG A 430 -0.10 -19.19 -12.15
N LYS A 431 1.01 -18.77 -11.54
CA LYS A 431 1.06 -18.50 -10.09
C LYS A 431 0.29 -17.24 -9.70
N THR A 432 0.39 -16.15 -10.47
CA THR A 432 -0.24 -14.87 -10.12
C THR A 432 -1.76 -14.94 -10.27
N PHE A 433 -2.26 -15.52 -11.36
CA PHE A 433 -3.69 -15.57 -11.68
C PHE A 433 -4.37 -16.89 -11.30
N ASN A 434 -3.65 -17.80 -10.65
CA ASN A 434 -4.11 -19.13 -10.25
C ASN A 434 -4.67 -19.92 -11.44
N GLU A 435 -3.90 -19.93 -12.53
CA GLU A 435 -4.23 -20.54 -13.82
C GLU A 435 -3.43 -21.82 -14.03
N TYR A 436 -4.03 -22.79 -14.72
CA TYR A 436 -3.38 -24.07 -15.02
C TYR A 436 -2.76 -24.10 -16.42
N LEU A 437 -3.38 -23.39 -17.37
CA LEU A 437 -2.96 -23.35 -18.76
C LEU A 437 -2.04 -22.17 -19.03
N ASP A 438 -1.20 -22.31 -20.04
CA ASP A 438 -0.29 -21.26 -20.47
C ASP A 438 -1.03 -20.16 -21.25
N PRO A 439 -0.61 -18.90 -21.13
CA PRO A 439 -1.22 -17.81 -21.90
C PRO A 439 -0.94 -17.98 -23.39
N LEU A 440 -1.88 -17.55 -24.24
CA LEU A 440 -1.70 -17.58 -25.71
C LEU A 440 -0.64 -16.59 -26.18
N ALA A 441 -0.59 -15.45 -25.50
CA ALA A 441 0.34 -14.37 -25.78
C ALA A 441 0.63 -13.60 -24.49
N SER A 442 1.84 -13.03 -24.43
CA SER A 442 2.26 -12.11 -23.39
C SER A 442 2.88 -10.86 -24.00
N SER A 443 2.71 -9.73 -23.33
CA SER A 443 3.31 -8.45 -23.72
C SER A 443 3.89 -7.76 -22.50
N HIS A 444 5.22 -7.65 -22.46
CA HIS A 444 5.95 -6.93 -21.42
C HIS A 444 6.49 -5.62 -21.99
N PHE A 445 6.10 -4.49 -21.37
CA PHE A 445 6.58 -3.19 -21.79
C PHE A 445 6.72 -2.22 -20.61
N THR A 446 7.69 -1.33 -20.75
CA THR A 446 7.85 -0.14 -19.94
C THR A 446 7.39 1.05 -20.75
N THR A 447 6.67 1.94 -20.11
CA THR A 447 6.21 3.18 -20.72
C THR A 447 6.92 4.35 -20.06
N GLU A 448 7.62 5.15 -20.85
CA GLU A 448 8.32 6.35 -20.40
C GLU A 448 7.57 7.64 -20.83
N GLY A 449 7.95 8.79 -20.26
CA GLY A 449 7.40 10.11 -20.60
C GLY A 449 6.52 10.72 -19.50
N GLU A 450 5.35 11.27 -19.85
CA GLU A 450 4.46 11.96 -18.90
C GLU A 450 3.94 11.04 -17.76
N VAL A 451 3.79 9.74 -18.04
CA VAL A 451 3.39 8.74 -17.06
C VAL A 451 4.32 7.55 -17.21
N GLU A 452 5.06 7.25 -16.13
CA GLU A 452 5.91 6.08 -16.06
C GLU A 452 5.21 4.91 -15.38
N PHE A 453 5.18 3.78 -16.08
CA PHE A 453 4.72 2.51 -15.52
C PHE A 453 5.29 1.32 -16.29
N LYS A 454 5.37 0.18 -15.60
CA LYS A 454 5.78 -1.11 -16.15
C LYS A 454 4.57 -2.03 -16.15
N SER A 455 4.42 -2.83 -17.19
CA SER A 455 3.28 -3.74 -17.27
C SER A 455 3.61 -5.03 -18.01
N ILE A 456 2.94 -6.09 -17.59
CA ILE A 456 2.88 -7.36 -18.32
C ILE A 456 1.40 -7.70 -18.52
N LEU A 457 1.02 -7.90 -19.77
CA LEU A 457 -0.32 -8.31 -20.18
C LEU A 457 -0.28 -9.74 -20.74
N TYR A 458 -1.39 -10.45 -20.56
CA TYR A 458 -1.57 -11.83 -20.94
C TYR A 458 -2.93 -12.04 -21.61
N VAL A 459 -2.93 -12.85 -22.67
CA VAL A 459 -4.16 -13.37 -23.28
C VAL A 459 -4.41 -14.77 -22.72
N PRO A 460 -5.49 -15.00 -21.94
CA PRO A 460 -5.81 -16.34 -21.46
C PRO A 460 -6.21 -17.26 -22.63
N PRO A 461 -5.89 -18.57 -22.57
CA PRO A 461 -6.23 -19.55 -23.62
C PRO A 461 -7.70 -19.91 -23.65
N VAL A 462 -8.39 -19.76 -22.52
CA VAL A 462 -9.81 -20.03 -22.38
C VAL A 462 -10.47 -18.72 -21.97
N SER A 463 -11.59 -18.40 -22.62
CA SER A 463 -12.40 -17.26 -22.19
C SER A 463 -12.81 -17.47 -20.73
N PRO A 464 -12.68 -16.46 -19.85
CA PRO A 464 -13.10 -16.57 -18.46
C PRO A 464 -14.59 -16.93 -18.27
N MET A 465 -15.38 -16.92 -19.36
CA MET A 465 -16.84 -17.17 -19.44
C MET A 465 -17.29 -18.46 -18.74
N GLY A 466 -17.30 -18.43 -17.41
CA GLY A 466 -18.14 -19.25 -16.55
C GLY A 466 -19.55 -18.66 -16.49
N LYS A 467 -20.49 -19.43 -15.94
CA LYS A 467 -21.90 -18.99 -15.74
C LYS A 467 -22.03 -17.73 -14.87
N ASP A 468 -21.00 -17.40 -14.07
CA ASP A 468 -20.97 -16.26 -13.16
C ASP A 468 -20.64 -14.91 -13.86
N ASP A 469 -19.95 -14.93 -15.00
CA ASP A 469 -19.57 -13.71 -15.76
C ASP A 469 -20.77 -13.04 -16.47
N VAL A 470 -21.86 -13.79 -16.70
CA VAL A 470 -23.11 -13.25 -17.24
C VAL A 470 -23.83 -12.38 -16.19
N VAL A 471 -23.56 -12.65 -14.90
CA VAL A 471 -24.21 -11.99 -13.76
C VAL A 471 -23.29 -10.92 -13.14
N ASN A 472 -21.97 -11.13 -13.12
CA ASN A 472 -20.99 -10.22 -12.54
C ASN A 472 -20.17 -9.50 -13.62
N GLN A 473 -20.49 -8.22 -13.87
CA GLN A 473 -19.75 -7.37 -14.85
C GLN A 473 -18.34 -6.97 -14.38
N LYS A 474 -17.96 -7.31 -13.14
CA LYS A 474 -16.68 -6.92 -12.53
C LYS A 474 -15.63 -8.01 -12.72
N THR A 475 -14.69 -7.78 -13.63
CA THR A 475 -13.58 -8.69 -13.91
C THR A 475 -12.32 -8.30 -13.12
N LYS A 476 -11.83 -9.20 -12.27
CA LYS A 476 -10.59 -9.05 -11.47
C LYS A 476 -9.33 -9.49 -12.23
N ASN A 477 -9.17 -9.02 -13.45
CA ASN A 477 -8.13 -9.53 -14.36
C ASN A 477 -6.85 -8.69 -14.37
N ILE A 478 -6.93 -7.42 -13.97
CA ILE A 478 -5.78 -6.52 -13.93
C ILE A 478 -5.46 -6.18 -12.49
N ARG A 479 -4.25 -6.53 -12.05
CA ARG A 479 -3.73 -6.16 -10.73
C ARG A 479 -2.91 -4.89 -10.84
N LEU A 480 -3.31 -3.85 -10.13
CA LEU A 480 -2.56 -2.60 -10.06
C LEU A 480 -1.69 -2.59 -8.81
N TYR A 481 -0.42 -2.25 -9.02
CA TYR A 481 0.57 -2.00 -8.00
C TYR A 481 1.00 -0.54 -8.09
N VAL A 482 1.33 0.02 -6.93
CA VAL A 482 2.06 1.26 -6.84
C VAL A 482 3.28 1.01 -5.98
N LYS A 483 4.47 1.22 -6.56
CA LYS A 483 5.75 0.93 -5.90
C LYS A 483 5.77 -0.49 -5.30
N ARG A 484 5.30 -1.47 -6.09
CA ARG A 484 5.23 -2.91 -5.74
C ARG A 484 4.22 -3.29 -4.65
N VAL A 485 3.45 -2.35 -4.10
CA VAL A 485 2.35 -2.66 -3.18
C VAL A 485 1.05 -2.77 -3.95
N PHE A 486 0.33 -3.86 -3.71
CA PHE A 486 -0.96 -4.12 -4.34
C PHE A 486 -1.99 -3.09 -3.88
N ILE A 487 -2.64 -2.43 -4.84
CA ILE A 487 -3.67 -1.43 -4.56
C ILE A 487 -5.04 -2.09 -4.65
N SER A 488 -5.40 -2.56 -5.84
CA SER A 488 -6.68 -3.21 -6.11
C SER A 488 -6.60 -4.02 -7.40
N ASP A 489 -7.59 -4.89 -7.60
CA ASP A 489 -7.90 -5.59 -8.84
C ASP A 489 -9.34 -5.30 -9.34
N ASP A 490 -10.12 -4.53 -8.60
CA ASP A 490 -11.48 -4.12 -8.95
C ASP A 490 -11.49 -2.67 -9.42
N PHE A 491 -11.51 -2.50 -10.74
CA PHE A 491 -11.47 -1.19 -11.39
C PHE A 491 -12.69 -0.91 -12.28
N ASP A 492 -13.74 -1.73 -12.27
CA ASP A 492 -14.97 -1.62 -13.10
C ASP A 492 -14.83 -0.81 -14.42
N GLY A 493 -13.91 -1.23 -15.29
CA GLY A 493 -13.73 -0.62 -16.60
C GLY A 493 -12.87 0.67 -16.66
N GLU A 494 -12.32 1.14 -15.54
CA GLU A 494 -11.47 2.34 -15.44
C GLU A 494 -10.14 2.15 -16.18
N LEU A 495 -9.42 1.06 -15.90
CA LEU A 495 -8.13 0.74 -16.53
C LEU A 495 -8.24 0.08 -17.90
N PHE A 496 -9.16 -0.88 -18.05
CA PHE A 496 -9.40 -1.59 -19.31
C PHE A 496 -10.86 -1.45 -19.72
N PRO A 497 -11.15 -1.19 -21.00
CA PRO A 497 -12.53 -1.17 -21.48
C PRO A 497 -13.13 -2.57 -21.42
N ARG A 498 -14.46 -2.66 -21.25
CA ARG A 498 -15.19 -3.93 -21.09
C ARG A 498 -14.93 -4.96 -22.20
N TYR A 499 -14.65 -4.52 -23.42
CA TYR A 499 -14.35 -5.44 -24.53
C TYR A 499 -12.95 -6.09 -24.46
N LEU A 500 -12.05 -5.58 -23.61
CA LEU A 500 -10.75 -6.19 -23.30
C LEU A 500 -10.71 -6.73 -21.86
N SER A 501 -11.87 -6.91 -21.22
CA SER A 501 -11.93 -7.36 -19.83
C SER A 501 -11.30 -8.73 -19.60
N PHE A 502 -11.20 -9.57 -20.63
CA PHE A 502 -10.57 -10.88 -20.57
C PHE A 502 -9.04 -10.84 -20.42
N ILE A 503 -8.39 -9.72 -20.73
CA ILE A 503 -6.93 -9.59 -20.62
C ILE A 503 -6.55 -9.60 -19.15
N LYS A 504 -5.62 -10.49 -18.80
CA LYS A 504 -5.03 -10.56 -17.46
C LYS A 504 -3.70 -9.83 -17.45
N GLY A 505 -3.32 -9.22 -16.34
CA GLY A 505 -2.07 -8.49 -16.31
C GLY A 505 -1.76 -7.79 -15.01
N VAL A 506 -0.51 -7.34 -14.93
CA VAL A 506 0.03 -6.55 -13.83
C VAL A 506 0.44 -5.19 -14.37
N VAL A 507 0.10 -4.14 -13.63
CA VAL A 507 0.50 -2.77 -13.92
C VAL A 507 1.15 -2.21 -12.65
N ASP A 508 2.38 -1.71 -12.73
CA ASP A 508 3.08 -1.10 -11.60
C ASP A 508 3.52 0.31 -11.99
N SER A 509 3.11 1.31 -11.20
CA SER A 509 3.44 2.72 -11.44
C SER A 509 4.01 3.38 -10.19
N HIS A 510 4.90 4.34 -10.39
CA HIS A 510 5.50 5.12 -9.30
C HIS A 510 4.73 6.43 -9.01
N ASP A 511 3.95 6.92 -9.97
CA ASP A 511 3.42 8.29 -10.01
C ASP A 511 1.89 8.39 -9.86
N LEU A 512 1.22 7.28 -9.53
CA LEU A 512 -0.23 7.29 -9.40
C LEU A 512 -0.67 8.05 -8.14
N PRO A 513 -1.57 9.05 -8.26
CA PRO A 513 -2.15 9.70 -7.11
C PRO A 513 -3.08 8.72 -6.40
N LEU A 514 -2.63 8.21 -5.26
CA LEU A 514 -3.43 7.32 -4.44
C LEU A 514 -4.40 8.12 -3.56
N ASN A 515 -5.58 7.57 -3.32
CA ASN A 515 -6.44 8.03 -2.26
C ASN A 515 -5.98 7.48 -0.90
N VAL A 516 -6.60 7.97 0.16
CA VAL A 516 -6.25 7.61 1.54
C VAL A 516 -6.47 6.10 1.80
N SER A 517 -7.55 5.52 1.27
CA SER A 517 -7.88 4.10 1.45
C SER A 517 -7.05 3.16 0.60
N ARG A 518 -6.49 3.65 -0.51
CA ARG A 518 -5.75 2.88 -1.52
C ARG A 518 -6.54 1.68 -2.07
N GLU A 519 -7.86 1.83 -2.15
CA GLU A 519 -8.77 0.81 -2.71
C GLU A 519 -9.33 1.23 -4.08
N ILE A 520 -9.58 2.53 -4.25
CA ILE A 520 -10.26 3.09 -5.42
C ILE A 520 -9.29 4.00 -6.16
N LEU A 521 -9.21 3.85 -7.48
CA LEU A 521 -8.46 4.77 -8.31
C LEU A 521 -9.21 6.09 -8.44
N GLN A 522 -8.52 7.20 -8.17
CA GLN A 522 -9.07 8.51 -8.49
C GLN A 522 -8.99 8.76 -9.99
N GLU A 523 -10.08 9.24 -10.58
CA GLU A 523 -10.07 9.63 -11.97
C GLU A 523 -9.08 10.79 -12.17
N SER A 524 -8.01 10.53 -12.91
CA SER A 524 -6.95 11.51 -13.16
C SER A 524 -6.53 11.46 -14.63
N ARG A 525 -5.88 12.55 -15.07
CA ARG A 525 -5.25 12.58 -16.40
C ARG A 525 -4.27 11.41 -16.58
N ILE A 526 -3.56 11.04 -15.51
CA ILE A 526 -2.58 9.94 -15.49
C ILE A 526 -3.28 8.60 -15.81
N VAL A 527 -4.37 8.27 -15.11
CA VAL A 527 -5.15 7.04 -15.35
C VAL A 527 -5.69 6.98 -16.78
N ARG A 528 -6.17 8.11 -17.33
CA ARG A 528 -6.67 8.18 -18.71
C ARG A 528 -5.57 7.93 -19.75
N ILE A 529 -4.36 8.44 -19.52
CA ILE A 529 -3.19 8.18 -20.39
C ILE A 529 -2.78 6.71 -20.30
N MET A 530 -2.70 6.18 -19.08
CA MET A 530 -2.34 4.79 -18.82
C MET A 530 -3.31 3.83 -19.53
N LYS A 531 -4.63 4.04 -19.38
CA LYS A 531 -5.66 3.30 -20.12
C LYS A 531 -5.42 3.27 -21.62
N LYS A 532 -5.19 4.44 -22.25
CA LYS A 532 -4.96 4.51 -23.70
C LYS A 532 -3.73 3.69 -24.13
N ARG A 533 -2.66 3.75 -23.35
CA ARG A 533 -1.41 3.03 -23.63
C ARG A 533 -1.56 1.52 -23.45
N LEU A 534 -2.21 1.09 -22.36
CA LEU A 534 -2.55 -0.31 -22.09
C LEU A 534 -3.41 -0.91 -23.22
N VAL A 535 -4.47 -0.21 -23.63
CA VAL A 535 -5.36 -0.64 -24.72
C VAL A 535 -4.62 -0.76 -26.04
N LYS A 536 -3.73 0.19 -26.36
CA LYS A 536 -2.92 0.11 -27.58
C LYS A 536 -2.02 -1.14 -27.57
N LYS A 537 -1.33 -1.38 -26.46
CA LYS A 537 -0.45 -2.54 -26.31
C LYS A 537 -1.18 -3.87 -26.31
N ALA A 538 -2.40 -3.89 -25.77
CA ALA A 538 -3.29 -5.03 -25.89
C ALA A 538 -3.65 -5.35 -27.34
N PHE A 539 -3.98 -4.34 -28.15
CA PHE A 539 -4.23 -4.55 -29.57
C PHE A 539 -2.98 -5.00 -30.33
N ASP A 540 -1.82 -4.36 -30.09
CA ASP A 540 -0.54 -4.74 -30.71
C ASP A 540 -0.11 -6.20 -30.37
N MET A 541 -0.63 -6.76 -29.28
CA MET A 541 -0.39 -8.15 -28.86
C MET A 541 -1.34 -9.14 -29.55
N ILE A 542 -2.55 -8.71 -29.93
CA ILE A 542 -3.62 -9.58 -30.44
C ILE A 542 -3.71 -9.53 -31.97
N LEU A 543 -3.49 -8.35 -32.57
CA LEU A 543 -3.56 -8.08 -34.00
C LEU A 543 -2.16 -8.05 -34.60
#